data_AF-A0A4Q2YUE9-F1
#
_entry.id   AF-A0A4Q2YUE9-F1
#
_cell.length_a   1.000
_cell.length_b   1.000
_cell.length_c   1.000
_cell.angle_alpha   90.00
_cell.angle_beta   90.00
_cell.angle_gamma   90.00
#
_symmetry.space_group_name_H-M   'P 1'
#
loop_
_entity.id
_entity.type
_entity.pdbx_description
1 polymer ?
#
loop_
_entity_poly.entity_id
_entity_poly.type
_entity_poly.pdbx_seq_one_letter_code
_entity_poly.pdbx_strand_id
1 'polypeptide(L)' 'MKTKDGLAVAPMREGKCGGCHMKLIASTVMKVTSAKEIAQCEDCGRILYADD' A
#
# COMPACT_ATOMS: atom_id res chain seq x y z
N MET A 1 -10.10 0.58 -17.22
CA MET A 1 -9.72 0.82 -15.82
C MET A 1 -10.99 0.77 -14.97
N LYS A 2 -11.30 -0.38 -14.35
CA LYS A 2 -12.45 -0.48 -13.44
C LYS A 2 -11.99 0.01 -12.07
N THR A 3 -12.25 1.28 -11.79
CA THR A 3 -12.16 1.87 -10.45
C THR A 3 -13.17 1.16 -9.55
N LYS A 4 -12.73 0.07 -8.92
CA LYS A 4 -13.49 -0.62 -7.88
C LYS A 4 -13.40 0.25 -6.62
N ASP A 5 -14.49 0.96 -6.35
CA ASP A 5 -14.90 1.50 -5.05
C ASP A 5 -13.75 1.97 -4.14
N GLY A 6 -13.37 3.23 -4.29
CA GLY A 6 -13.61 4.16 -3.19
C GLY A 6 -12.65 4.20 -2.00
N LEU A 7 -11.35 3.92 -2.14
CA LEU A 7 -10.35 4.33 -1.14
C LEU A 7 -8.99 4.54 -1.81
N ALA A 8 -8.51 5.80 -1.80
CA ALA A 8 -7.18 6.18 -2.30
C ALA A 8 -6.03 5.69 -1.40
N VAL A 9 -6.37 5.35 -0.16
CA VAL A 9 -5.44 4.97 0.90
C VAL A 9 -5.82 3.58 1.42
N ALA A 10 -4.84 2.71 1.64
CA ALA A 10 -5.02 1.38 2.21
C ALA A 10 -3.92 1.07 3.23
N PRO A 11 -4.23 0.33 4.31
CA PRO A 11 -3.20 -0.10 5.26
C PRO A 11 -2.28 -1.15 4.62
N MET A 12 -1.02 -1.16 5.02
CA MET A 12 -0.14 -2.30 4.78
C MET A 12 -0.32 -3.33 5.91
N ARG A 13 -0.58 -4.59 5.55
CA ARG A 13 -0.66 -5.71 6.50
C ARG A 13 0.26 -6.83 6.09
N GLU A 14 1.22 -7.18 6.95
CA GLU A 14 2.18 -8.28 6.73
C GLU A 14 2.90 -8.18 5.36
N GLY A 15 3.25 -6.95 4.94
CA GLY A 15 3.89 -6.71 3.65
C GLY A 15 2.96 -6.88 2.43
N LYS A 16 1.65 -6.83 2.63
CA LYS A 16 0.63 -6.84 1.57
C LYS A 16 -0.20 -5.56 1.59
N CYS A 17 -0.71 -5.16 0.43
CA CYS A 17 -1.67 -4.07 0.32
C CYS A 17 -3.03 -4.51 0.88
N GLY A 18 -3.57 -3.82 1.88
CA GLY A 18 -4.91 -4.09 2.42
C GLY A 18 -6.06 -3.75 1.46
N GLY A 19 -5.78 -3.15 0.30
CA GLY A 19 -6.79 -2.82 -0.72
C GLY A 19 -6.89 -3.85 -1.86
N CYS A 20 -5.77 -4.27 -2.44
CA CYS A 20 -5.74 -5.26 -3.53
C CYS A 20 -5.26 -6.65 -3.10
N HIS A 21 -4.80 -6.80 -1.86
CA HIS A 21 -4.25 -8.02 -1.26
C HIS A 21 -2.98 -8.56 -1.97
N MET A 22 -2.40 -7.80 -2.90
CA MET A 22 -1.12 -8.14 -3.52
C MET A 22 0.04 -7.92 -2.55
N LYS A 23 1.09 -8.72 -2.76
CA LYS A 23 2.33 -8.63 -1.98
C LYS A 23 3.12 -7.42 -2.47
N LEU A 24 3.54 -6.59 -1.52
CA LEU A 24 4.36 -5.43 -1.79
C LEU A 24 5.83 -5.85 -1.90
N ILE A 25 6.59 -5.14 -2.71
CA ILE A 25 8.05 -5.34 -2.75
C ILE A 25 8.70 -4.79 -1.47
N ALA A 26 9.88 -5.30 -1.17
CA ALA A 26 10.62 -4.94 0.04
C ALA A 26 10.89 -3.43 0.16
N SER A 27 11.19 -2.73 -0.95
CA SER A 27 11.41 -1.28 -0.92
C SER A 27 10.13 -0.52 -0.54
N THR A 28 8.98 -0.90 -1.09
CA THR A 28 7.68 -0.31 -0.73
C THR A 28 7.35 -0.57 0.74
N VAL A 29 7.56 -1.80 1.23
CA VAL A 29 7.38 -2.13 2.65
C VAL A 29 8.29 -1.27 3.53
N MET A 30 9.58 -1.16 3.20
CA MET A 30 10.54 -0.31 3.93
C MET A 30 10.13 1.16 3.93
N LYS A 31 9.59 1.67 2.81
CA LYS A 31 9.09 3.05 2.71
C LYS A 31 7.89 3.29 3.63
N VAL A 32 6.92 2.36 3.62
CA VAL A 32 5.75 2.41 4.51
C VAL A 32 6.20 2.37 5.98
N THR A 33 7.06 1.42 6.35
CA THR A 33 7.56 1.25 7.72
C THR A 33 8.42 2.42 8.18
N SER A 34 9.23 2.99 7.29
CA SER A 34 10.07 4.14 7.64
C SER A 34 9.27 5.44 7.78
N ALA A 35 8.03 5.50 7.30
CA ALA A 35 7.15 6.70 7.31
C ALA A 35 7.81 8.00 6.80
N LYS A 36 8.90 7.90 6.02
CA LYS A 36 9.67 9.05 5.51
C LYS A 36 9.10 9.62 4.22
N GLU A 37 8.40 8.79 3.45
CA GLU A 37 7.89 9.13 2.13
C GLU A 37 6.53 8.45 1.88
N ILE A 38 5.72 9.05 1.02
CA ILE A 38 4.43 8.48 0.63
C ILE A 38 4.70 7.22 -0.20
N ALA A 39 4.42 6.06 0.37
CA ALA A 39 4.49 4.79 -0.34
C ALA A 39 3.16 4.51 -1.07
N GLN A 40 3.24 3.90 -2.25
CA GLN A 40 2.07 3.49 -3.03
C GLN A 40 2.21 2.03 -3.44
N CYS A 41 1.10 1.32 -3.53
CA CYS A 41 1.05 -0.03 -4.04
C CYS A 41 1.31 -0.03 -5.55
N GLU A 42 2.26 -0.84 -6.01
CA GLU A 42 2.65 -0.91 -7.42
C GLU A 42 1.58 -1.58 -8.30
N ASP A 43 0.75 -2.46 -7.72
CA ASP A 43 -0.31 -3.16 -8.45
C ASP A 43 -1.59 -2.34 -8.62
N CYS A 44 -1.93 -1.51 -7.63
CA CYS A 44 -3.22 -0.79 -7.61
C CYS A 44 -3.12 0.73 -7.44
N GLY A 45 -1.92 1.27 -7.23
CA GLY A 45 -1.67 2.70 -7.08
C GLY A 45 -2.19 3.33 -5.78
N ARG A 46 -2.71 2.53 -4.83
CA ARG A 46 -3.20 3.06 -3.54
C ARG A 46 -2.05 3.49 -2.65
N ILE A 47 -2.22 4.61 -1.96
CA ILE A 47 -1.29 5.08 -0.94
C ILE A 47 -1.33 4.11 0.25
N LEU A 48 -0.16 3.72 0.72
CA LEU A 48 0.02 2.78 1.80
C LEU A 48 0.48 3.52 3.06
N TYR A 49 -0.11 3.15 4.20
CA TYR A 49 0.33 3.59 5.53
C TYR A 49 0.61 2.39 6.42
N ALA A 50 1.46 2.60 7.43
CA ALA A 50 1.72 1.61 8.46
C ALA A 50 0.50 1.55 9.39
N ASP A 51 -0.18 0.40 9.42
CA ASP A 51 -1.26 0.07 10.37
C ASP A 51 -0.58 -0.47 11.65
N ASP A 52 0.16 0.39 12.34
CA ASP A 52 0.75 0.12 13.67
C ASP A 52 -0.23 0.54 14.77
#